data_AF-A0A7L2GDR4-F1
#
_entry.id   AF-A0A7L2GDR4-F1
#
_cell.length_a   1.000
_cell.length_b   1.000
_cell.length_c   1.000
_cell.angle_alpha   90.00
_cell.angle_beta   90.00
_cell.angle_gamma   90.00
#
_symmetry.space_group_name_H-M   'P 1'
#
loop_
_entity.id
_entity.type
_entity.pdbx_description
1 polymer ?
#
loop_
_entity_poly.entity_id
_entity_poly.type
_entity_poly.pdbx_seq_one_letter_code
_entity_poly.pdbx_strand_id
1 'polypeptide(L)'
;QTAVPCYSISTFHCNLVVTMRPIPASKLEAAVLATSALKEAHGAPVHMGDPGLLGIKDLSKPDYGDPVHLHPGDIPVFWACGVTGVEAVINCRAPLAFTHSPGCMFITDLKNDNVTVRSSREVPQVHCISQDPLHYSIVSAEAAQKIKTLETLIGIDPGDRGIIHLHRQDELLKACLSISHARSVLITTGFPTHFTYDPPEENDGPPGALAIAAILQALEKEVAIVTDQRAMSLNKKIIEEAVQLGILKRPVPLLSYQRESADSALMFLCENGNPERPRFDHLIAIERAGMAADGNYYNARKVNIKHLVDPIDELFLAAQTIPGVTTTGVGDGGNELGMGKVKDAVKKHIKNGDVIACDVEADFTLVAGVSNWGGYAIACALYILSTCEIHNRYLRKAVGFPQLSKKMAWLSALPSVTKEEKLLKTLVRHGIRSGKTASLEMEVDGLPFYNTHSLMIEKLL
;
A
#
# COMPACT_ATOMS: atom_id res chain seq x y z
N GLN A 1 26.65 8.86 0.57
CA GLN A 1 26.28 8.02 -0.59
C GLN A 1 25.11 7.15 -0.17
N THR A 2 24.18 6.86 -1.08
CA THR A 2 23.02 5.99 -0.79
C THR A 2 23.29 4.55 -1.24
N ALA A 3 22.37 3.64 -0.91
CA ALA A 3 22.27 2.30 -1.51
C ALA A 3 21.41 2.29 -2.80
N VAL A 4 20.96 3.45 -3.29
CA VAL A 4 20.09 3.54 -4.47
C VAL A 4 20.95 3.57 -5.74
N PRO A 5 20.93 2.54 -6.58
CA PRO A 5 21.75 2.51 -7.80
C PRO A 5 21.22 3.49 -8.84
N CYS A 6 22.11 4.20 -9.52
CA CYS A 6 21.76 5.00 -10.70
C CYS A 6 21.49 4.12 -11.93
N TYR A 7 20.72 4.66 -12.88
CA TYR A 7 20.58 4.04 -14.19
C TYR A 7 21.95 4.00 -14.90
N SER A 8 22.45 2.80 -15.16
CA SER A 8 23.78 2.60 -15.75
C SER A 8 23.76 2.78 -17.26
N ILE A 9 24.81 3.37 -17.83
CA ILE A 9 24.99 3.53 -19.27
C ILE A 9 26.43 3.24 -19.65
N SER A 10 26.65 2.21 -20.46
CA SER A 10 27.99 1.72 -20.80
C SER A 10 28.80 1.44 -19.51
N THR A 11 30.00 2.00 -19.38
CA THR A 11 30.86 1.86 -18.20
C THR A 11 30.47 2.77 -17.03
N PHE A 12 29.55 3.73 -17.21
CA PHE A 12 29.12 4.63 -16.16
C PHE A 12 28.07 3.96 -15.26
N HIS A 13 28.42 3.80 -13.99
CA HIS A 13 27.58 3.22 -12.95
C HIS A 13 27.97 3.81 -11.60
N CYS A 14 27.02 4.08 -10.73
CA CYS A 14 27.26 4.51 -9.35
C CYS A 14 25.97 4.41 -8.54
N ASN A 15 26.07 4.61 -7.23
CA ASN A 15 24.90 4.89 -6.41
C ASN A 15 24.64 6.39 -6.35
N LEU A 16 23.37 6.76 -6.22
CA LEU A 16 22.93 8.13 -6.05
C LEU A 16 23.62 8.76 -4.81
N VAL A 17 24.16 9.95 -4.99
CA VAL A 17 24.63 10.80 -3.89
C VAL A 17 23.56 11.84 -3.60
N VAL A 18 23.28 12.05 -2.32
CA VAL A 18 22.27 13.00 -1.85
C VAL A 18 22.87 14.06 -0.94
N THR A 19 22.29 15.25 -0.97
CA THR A 19 22.46 16.26 0.08
C THR A 19 21.34 16.12 1.09
N MET A 20 21.64 16.26 2.38
CA MET A 20 20.66 16.19 3.46
C MET A 20 20.54 17.56 4.14
N ARG A 21 19.32 18.00 4.45
CA ARG A 21 19.08 19.15 5.32
C ARG A 21 18.04 18.78 6.39
N PRO A 22 18.26 19.15 7.66
CA PRO A 22 17.22 19.06 8.68
C PRO A 22 16.14 20.10 8.40
N ILE A 23 14.89 19.67 8.33
CA ILE A 23 13.74 20.54 8.10
C ILE A 23 12.73 20.33 9.24
N PRO A 24 12.33 21.38 9.97
CA PRO A 24 11.28 21.25 10.97
C PRO A 24 10.01 20.63 10.37
N ALA A 25 9.37 19.69 11.05
CA ALA A 25 8.21 18.98 10.52
C ALA A 25 7.10 19.93 9.98
N SER A 26 6.88 21.06 10.65
CA SER A 26 5.91 22.10 10.26
C SER A 26 6.27 22.89 8.98
N LYS A 27 7.50 22.73 8.48
CA LYS A 27 8.03 23.39 7.27
C LYS A 27 8.26 22.42 6.12
N LEU A 28 7.98 21.13 6.31
CA LEU A 28 8.26 20.10 5.32
C LEU A 28 7.59 20.38 3.98
N GLU A 29 6.28 20.63 3.98
CA GLU A 29 5.52 20.93 2.76
C GLU A 29 6.00 22.23 2.08
N ALA A 30 6.32 23.27 2.85
CA ALA A 30 6.88 24.50 2.32
C ALA A 30 8.25 24.28 1.65
N ALA A 31 9.12 23.46 2.23
CA ALA A 31 10.41 23.09 1.66
C ALA A 31 10.25 22.30 0.35
N VAL A 32 9.28 21.37 0.31
CA VAL A 32 8.94 20.63 -0.90
C VAL A 32 8.43 21.56 -1.99
N LEU A 33 7.49 22.46 -1.69
CA LEU A 33 6.94 23.43 -2.63
C LEU A 33 8.02 24.34 -3.20
N ALA A 34 8.86 24.91 -2.35
CA ALA A 34 9.92 25.83 -2.74
C ALA A 34 10.97 25.16 -3.66
N THR A 35 11.32 23.91 -3.38
CA THR A 35 12.38 23.21 -4.13
C THR A 35 11.88 22.49 -5.37
N SER A 36 10.62 22.04 -5.41
CA SER A 36 10.03 21.33 -6.56
C SER A 36 10.00 22.14 -7.85
N ALA A 37 9.91 23.47 -7.74
CA ALA A 37 9.97 24.39 -8.88
C ALA A 37 11.35 24.48 -9.54
N LEU A 38 12.41 24.11 -8.84
CA LEU A 38 13.81 24.30 -9.25
C LEU A 38 14.33 23.12 -10.09
N LYS A 39 13.69 22.86 -11.25
CA LYS A 39 13.99 21.68 -12.09
C LYS A 39 15.43 21.59 -12.59
N GLU A 40 16.11 22.72 -12.77
CA GLU A 40 17.48 22.80 -13.27
C GLU A 40 18.55 22.72 -12.14
N ALA A 41 18.12 22.60 -10.89
CA ALA A 41 18.99 22.47 -9.72
C ALA A 41 18.67 21.18 -8.93
N HIS A 42 18.61 21.24 -7.59
CA HIS A 42 18.27 20.07 -6.75
C HIS A 42 16.85 19.52 -7.01
N GLY A 43 15.92 20.38 -7.44
CA GLY A 43 14.52 20.02 -7.67
C GLY A 43 13.78 19.52 -6.42
N ALA A 44 12.72 18.76 -6.62
CA ALA A 44 11.95 18.16 -5.53
C ALA A 44 12.79 17.12 -4.75
N PRO A 45 12.57 16.97 -3.42
CA PRO A 45 13.25 15.96 -2.61
C PRO A 45 13.10 14.55 -3.20
N VAL A 46 14.05 13.68 -2.88
CA VAL A 46 14.04 12.26 -3.25
C VAL A 46 13.69 11.36 -2.07
N HIS A 47 13.82 11.84 -0.84
CA HIS A 47 13.44 11.12 0.37
C HIS A 47 13.21 12.07 1.54
N MET A 48 12.33 11.68 2.46
CA MET A 48 11.98 12.42 3.67
C MET A 48 11.72 11.43 4.80
N GLY A 49 12.44 11.59 5.91
CA GLY A 49 12.37 10.70 7.07
C GLY A 49 13.65 9.89 7.27
N ASP A 50 13.50 8.62 7.64
CA ASP A 50 14.58 7.78 8.11
C ASP A 50 15.68 7.56 7.05
N PRO A 51 16.96 7.81 7.38
CA PRO A 51 18.08 7.67 6.45
C PRO A 51 18.37 6.21 6.05
N GLY A 52 18.01 5.24 6.90
CA GLY A 52 18.19 3.80 6.67
C GLY A 52 17.41 3.31 5.45
N LEU A 53 16.27 3.93 5.13
CA LEU A 53 15.51 3.67 3.89
C LEU A 53 16.27 4.06 2.61
N LEU A 54 17.33 4.88 2.71
CA LEU A 54 18.30 5.15 1.64
C LEU A 54 19.59 4.35 1.78
N GLY A 55 19.70 3.47 2.78
CA GLY A 55 20.94 2.75 3.11
C GLY A 55 21.98 3.58 3.85
N ILE A 56 21.61 4.75 4.37
CA ILE A 56 22.52 5.62 5.14
C ILE A 56 22.42 5.25 6.62
N LYS A 57 23.52 4.77 7.21
CA LYS A 57 23.55 4.23 8.58
C LYS A 57 23.78 5.28 9.67
N ASP A 58 24.57 6.32 9.38
CA ASP A 58 25.03 7.29 10.37
C ASP A 58 25.13 8.69 9.74
N LEU A 59 24.20 9.59 10.08
CA LEU A 59 24.19 10.95 9.56
C LEU A 59 25.35 11.81 10.09
N SER A 60 26.02 11.40 11.18
CA SER A 60 27.17 12.13 11.74
C SER A 60 28.46 11.93 10.95
N LYS A 61 28.47 11.01 9.98
CA LYS A 61 29.63 10.66 9.15
C LYS A 61 29.28 10.73 7.66
N PRO A 62 29.08 11.94 7.10
CA PRO A 62 28.80 12.07 5.68
C PRO A 62 30.02 11.66 4.84
N ASP A 63 29.80 10.98 3.72
CA ASP A 63 30.88 10.64 2.78
C ASP A 63 31.50 11.88 2.10
N TYR A 64 30.74 12.99 2.04
CA TYR A 64 31.18 14.27 1.51
C TYR A 64 30.64 15.43 2.36
N GLY A 65 31.48 16.45 2.54
CA GLY A 65 31.13 17.66 3.28
C GLY A 65 31.13 17.45 4.79
N ASP A 66 30.58 18.42 5.51
CA ASP A 66 30.57 18.43 6.97
C ASP A 66 29.24 17.91 7.53
N PRO A 67 29.26 17.23 8.71
CA PRO A 67 28.04 16.80 9.38
C PRO A 67 27.20 18.00 9.84
N VAL A 68 25.88 17.81 9.89
CA VAL A 68 24.92 18.82 10.38
C VAL A 68 24.16 18.28 11.60
N HIS A 69 23.84 19.17 12.54
CA HIS A 69 23.09 18.83 13.74
C HIS A 69 21.58 18.91 13.49
N LEU A 70 20.85 17.89 13.96
CA LEU A 70 19.38 17.87 13.95
C LEU A 70 18.86 18.38 15.30
N HIS A 71 17.82 19.20 15.28
CA HIS A 71 17.07 19.56 16.48
C HIS A 71 15.88 18.62 16.69
N PRO A 72 15.37 18.48 17.93
CA PRO A 72 14.14 17.73 18.17
C PRO A 72 12.99 18.24 17.29
N GLY A 73 12.34 17.33 16.55
CA GLY A 73 11.26 17.65 15.62
C GLY A 73 11.71 17.99 14.19
N ASP A 74 13.01 17.99 13.92
CA ASP A 74 13.53 18.07 12.55
C ASP A 74 13.39 16.72 11.83
N ILE A 75 13.00 16.80 10.57
CA ILE A 75 12.93 15.68 9.64
C ILE A 75 14.16 15.75 8.72
N PRO A 76 14.95 14.67 8.59
CA PRO A 76 15.98 14.59 7.57
C PRO A 76 15.34 14.57 6.17
N VAL A 77 15.69 15.54 5.33
CA VAL A 77 15.20 15.63 3.94
C VAL A 77 16.37 15.56 2.98
N PHE A 78 16.22 14.74 1.94
CA PHE A 78 17.29 14.40 1.01
C PHE A 78 16.96 14.85 -0.41
N TRP A 79 17.93 15.47 -1.09
CA TRP A 79 17.87 15.86 -2.50
C TRP A 79 19.01 15.24 -3.29
N ALA A 80 18.76 14.90 -4.56
CA ALA A 80 19.82 14.46 -5.46
C ALA A 80 20.95 15.49 -5.55
N CYS A 81 22.19 15.01 -5.57
CA CYS A 81 23.41 15.82 -5.59
C CYS A 81 24.19 15.61 -6.88
N GLY A 82 24.76 16.70 -7.43
CA GLY A 82 25.63 16.66 -8.61
C GLY A 82 26.93 15.85 -8.42
N VAL A 83 27.36 15.61 -7.17
CA VAL A 83 28.49 14.71 -6.85
C VAL A 83 28.25 13.29 -7.37
N THR A 84 27.00 12.89 -7.60
CA THR A 84 26.67 11.63 -8.30
C THR A 84 27.39 11.50 -9.65
N GLY A 85 27.56 12.60 -10.40
CA GLY A 85 28.29 12.58 -11.66
C GLY A 85 29.79 12.33 -11.48
N VAL A 86 30.38 12.84 -10.40
CA VAL A 86 31.79 12.58 -10.04
C VAL A 86 31.98 11.10 -9.72
N GLU A 87 31.07 10.52 -8.93
CA GLU A 87 31.09 9.08 -8.63
C GLU A 87 30.97 8.20 -9.88
N ALA A 88 30.09 8.56 -10.82
CA ALA A 88 29.96 7.85 -12.08
C ALA A 88 31.27 7.86 -12.90
N VAL A 89 31.98 8.99 -12.90
CA VAL A 89 33.28 9.15 -13.59
C VAL A 89 34.38 8.35 -12.89
N ILE A 90 34.42 8.34 -11.55
CA ILE A 90 35.37 7.53 -10.79
C ILE A 90 35.16 6.05 -11.09
N ASN A 91 33.90 5.59 -11.07
CA ASN A 91 33.56 4.19 -11.28
C ASN A 91 33.72 3.71 -12.72
N CYS A 92 33.65 4.59 -13.72
CA CYS A 92 33.86 4.20 -15.11
C CYS A 92 35.33 3.87 -15.42
N ARG A 93 36.25 4.18 -14.50
CA ARG A 93 37.70 3.90 -14.59
C ARG A 93 38.31 4.43 -15.89
N ALA A 94 37.88 5.61 -16.33
CA ALA A 94 38.48 6.27 -17.48
C ALA A 94 39.99 6.48 -17.25
N PRO A 95 40.85 6.31 -18.27
CA PRO A 95 42.29 6.54 -18.14
C PRO A 95 42.64 7.98 -17.70
N LEU A 96 41.77 8.93 -18.01
CA LEU A 96 41.89 10.33 -17.64
C LEU A 96 40.49 10.96 -17.55
N ALA A 97 40.23 11.70 -16.49
CA ALA A 97 39.04 12.53 -16.34
C ALA A 97 39.36 13.75 -15.47
N PHE A 98 38.64 14.85 -15.68
CA PHE A 98 38.77 16.07 -14.89
C PHE A 98 37.41 16.42 -14.29
N THR A 99 37.38 16.66 -12.98
CA THR A 99 36.20 17.12 -12.24
C THR A 99 36.61 18.25 -11.30
N HIS A 100 35.62 18.91 -10.67
CA HIS A 100 35.89 19.84 -9.58
C HIS A 100 36.07 19.06 -8.26
N SER A 101 36.80 19.63 -7.31
CA SER A 101 36.82 19.17 -5.92
C SER A 101 35.51 19.56 -5.22
N PRO A 102 34.98 18.75 -4.28
CA PRO A 102 33.82 19.13 -3.48
C PRO A 102 34.00 20.51 -2.83
N GLY A 103 32.99 21.38 -2.94
CA GLY A 103 33.05 22.77 -2.45
C GLY A 103 33.73 23.77 -3.40
N CYS A 104 34.42 23.32 -4.46
CA CYS A 104 35.10 24.15 -5.44
C CYS A 104 34.36 24.21 -6.79
N MET A 105 33.09 24.62 -6.77
CA MET A 105 32.24 24.65 -7.98
C MET A 105 32.65 25.77 -8.97
N PHE A 106 32.33 25.59 -10.25
CA PHE A 106 32.48 26.63 -11.27
C PHE A 106 31.39 27.68 -11.14
N ILE A 107 31.76 28.90 -10.74
CA ILE A 107 30.85 30.04 -10.66
C ILE A 107 30.65 30.57 -12.08
N THR A 108 29.39 30.61 -12.53
CA THR A 108 29.00 31.09 -13.85
C THR A 108 28.36 32.49 -13.75
N ASP A 109 28.25 33.19 -14.87
CA ASP A 109 27.48 34.44 -14.97
C ASP A 109 25.96 34.19 -15.15
N LEU A 110 25.52 32.91 -15.19
CA LEU A 110 24.11 32.57 -15.30
C LEU A 110 23.40 32.86 -13.98
N LYS A 111 22.48 33.82 -14.02
CA LYS A 111 21.62 34.13 -12.88
C LYS A 111 20.56 33.04 -12.70
N ASN A 112 20.29 32.72 -11.43
CA ASN A 112 19.23 31.78 -11.06
C ASN A 112 17.80 32.36 -11.26
N ASP A 113 17.71 33.64 -11.62
CA ASP A 113 16.46 34.39 -11.84
C ASP A 113 15.69 33.91 -13.09
N ASN A 114 16.35 33.19 -14.00
CA ASN A 114 15.77 32.62 -15.21
C ASN A 114 15.22 31.20 -15.04
N VAL A 115 15.27 30.64 -13.83
CA VAL A 115 14.44 29.47 -13.50
C VAL A 115 13.01 29.94 -13.54
N THR A 116 12.43 29.93 -14.73
CA THR A 116 11.00 30.12 -14.90
C THR A 116 10.40 29.07 -14.01
N VAL A 117 9.79 29.51 -12.89
CA VAL A 117 8.84 28.71 -12.13
C VAL A 117 7.69 28.50 -13.10
N ARG A 118 7.89 27.61 -14.08
CA ARG A 118 6.82 27.06 -14.88
C ARG A 118 5.98 26.38 -13.83
N SER A 119 4.83 26.96 -13.51
CA SER A 119 3.92 26.33 -12.58
C SER A 119 3.71 24.91 -13.11
N SER A 120 4.22 23.91 -12.39
CA SER A 120 3.61 22.61 -12.53
C SER A 120 2.15 22.86 -12.20
N ARG A 121 1.25 22.50 -13.12
CA ARG A 121 -0.20 22.57 -12.83
C ARG A 121 -0.55 21.80 -11.55
N GLU A 122 0.33 20.86 -11.18
CA GLU A 122 0.25 20.02 -10.01
C GLU A 122 1.02 20.62 -8.81
N VAL A 123 0.30 20.82 -7.71
CA VAL A 123 0.84 21.23 -6.41
C VAL A 123 1.19 19.97 -5.61
N PRO A 124 2.42 19.77 -5.12
CA PRO A 124 2.77 18.63 -4.28
C PRO A 124 2.12 18.72 -2.89
N GLN A 125 1.73 17.57 -2.36
CA GLN A 125 1.29 17.37 -0.98
C GLN A 125 2.16 16.29 -0.32
N VAL A 126 2.46 16.46 0.97
CA VAL A 126 3.34 15.56 1.73
C VAL A 126 2.54 14.84 2.80
N HIS A 127 2.69 13.51 2.89
CA HIS A 127 1.96 12.68 3.83
C HIS A 127 2.92 11.78 4.60
N CYS A 128 2.76 11.73 5.93
CA CYS A 128 3.42 10.72 6.75
C CYS A 128 2.70 9.38 6.57
N ILE A 129 3.46 8.34 6.24
CA ILE A 129 2.96 6.99 5.96
C ILE A 129 3.53 5.94 6.92
N SER A 130 4.57 6.26 7.70
CA SER A 130 5.00 5.44 8.83
C SER A 130 5.70 6.31 9.87
N GLN A 131 5.58 5.93 11.14
CA GLN A 131 6.32 6.53 12.25
C GLN A 131 7.57 5.71 12.61
N ASP A 132 7.58 4.41 12.30
CA ASP A 132 8.69 3.52 12.60
C ASP A 132 8.94 2.53 11.44
N PRO A 133 9.99 2.75 10.63
CA PRO A 133 10.80 3.95 10.59
C PRO A 133 9.99 5.14 10.07
N LEU A 134 10.34 6.35 10.50
CA LEU A 134 9.66 7.57 10.07
C LEU A 134 9.77 7.71 8.55
N HIS A 135 8.63 7.73 7.85
CA HIS A 135 8.60 7.77 6.40
C HIS A 135 7.51 8.68 5.88
N TYR A 136 7.89 9.61 5.00
CA TYR A 136 6.97 10.48 4.28
C TYR A 136 6.95 10.16 2.79
N SER A 137 5.77 10.31 2.20
CA SER A 137 5.53 10.21 0.76
C SER A 137 4.99 11.53 0.22
N ILE A 138 4.99 11.66 -1.11
CA ILE A 138 4.56 12.87 -1.82
C ILE A 138 3.64 12.49 -2.98
N VAL A 139 2.64 13.32 -3.24
CA VAL A 139 1.66 13.13 -4.32
C VAL A 139 1.23 14.49 -4.86
N SER A 140 0.67 14.56 -6.07
CA SER A 140 0.02 15.80 -6.53
C SER A 140 -1.33 15.98 -5.86
N ALA A 141 -1.73 17.23 -5.59
CA ALA A 141 -3.03 17.58 -5.03
C ALA A 141 -4.20 17.04 -5.89
N GLU A 142 -4.03 17.01 -7.22
CA GLU A 142 -5.02 16.41 -8.13
C GLU A 142 -5.17 14.91 -7.91
N ALA A 143 -4.06 14.16 -7.83
CA ALA A 143 -4.09 12.73 -7.59
C ALA A 143 -4.65 12.41 -6.19
N ALA A 144 -4.25 13.16 -5.16
CA ALA A 144 -4.80 13.04 -3.81
C ALA A 144 -6.32 13.29 -3.81
N GLN A 145 -6.80 14.31 -4.51
CA GLN A 145 -8.22 14.60 -4.60
C GLN A 145 -9.01 13.50 -5.32
N LYS A 146 -8.47 12.90 -6.39
CA LYS A 146 -9.09 11.74 -7.05
C LYS A 146 -9.21 10.56 -6.10
N ILE A 147 -8.16 10.26 -5.33
CA ILE A 147 -8.16 9.16 -4.36
C ILE A 147 -9.17 9.44 -3.23
N LYS A 148 -9.27 10.68 -2.76
CA LYS A 148 -10.29 11.09 -1.79
C LYS A 148 -11.72 10.91 -2.32
N THR A 149 -11.94 11.15 -3.61
CA THR A 149 -13.22 10.86 -4.26
C THR A 149 -13.51 9.35 -4.26
N LEU A 150 -12.51 8.50 -4.54
CA LEU A 150 -12.66 7.04 -4.44
C LEU A 150 -13.04 6.61 -3.01
N GLU A 151 -12.35 7.14 -2.00
CA GLU A 151 -12.65 6.87 -0.58
C GLU A 151 -14.09 7.26 -0.21
N THR A 152 -14.54 8.41 -0.70
CA THR A 152 -15.93 8.87 -0.49
C THR A 152 -16.94 7.95 -1.18
N LEU A 153 -16.65 7.47 -2.39
CA LEU A 153 -17.55 6.59 -3.16
C LEU A 153 -17.71 5.23 -2.50
N ILE A 154 -16.61 4.61 -2.06
CA ILE A 154 -16.68 3.30 -1.38
C ILE A 154 -17.33 3.41 0.00
N GLY A 155 -17.31 4.59 0.61
CA GLY A 155 -17.93 4.83 1.91
C GLY A 155 -19.44 4.96 1.91
N ILE A 156 -20.10 4.86 0.74
CA ILE A 156 -21.56 4.76 0.64
C ILE A 156 -22.01 3.46 1.28
N ASP A 157 -23.02 3.53 2.16
CA ASP A 157 -23.55 2.41 2.95
C ASP A 157 -24.97 2.03 2.50
N PRO A 158 -25.15 1.37 1.35
CA PRO A 158 -26.48 0.93 0.92
C PRO A 158 -27.03 -0.20 1.81
N GLY A 159 -26.17 -0.84 2.60
CA GLY A 159 -26.54 -1.87 3.57
C GLY A 159 -27.17 -1.32 4.85
N ASP A 160 -27.08 0.00 5.08
CA ASP A 160 -27.50 0.73 6.28
C ASP A 160 -26.93 0.10 7.57
N ARG A 161 -25.64 -0.24 7.55
CA ARG A 161 -24.92 -0.87 8.66
C ARG A 161 -24.48 0.14 9.72
N GLY A 162 -24.42 1.43 9.37
CA GLY A 162 -23.92 2.49 10.24
C GLY A 162 -22.42 2.73 10.09
N ILE A 163 -21.79 2.23 9.02
CA ILE A 163 -20.34 2.37 8.80
C ILE A 163 -19.89 3.81 8.61
N ILE A 164 -20.82 4.73 8.34
CA ILE A 164 -20.52 6.15 8.19
C ILE A 164 -19.79 6.73 9.41
N HIS A 165 -20.04 6.15 10.59
CA HIS A 165 -19.41 6.53 11.86
C HIS A 165 -18.02 5.93 12.05
N LEU A 166 -17.62 4.96 11.24
CA LEU A 166 -16.31 4.31 11.29
C LEU A 166 -15.29 5.01 10.37
N HIS A 167 -15.76 5.84 9.44
CA HIS A 167 -14.89 6.53 8.48
C HIS A 167 -13.83 7.39 9.15
N ARG A 168 -12.60 7.24 8.66
CA ARG A 168 -11.45 8.10 8.99
C ARG A 168 -10.94 8.72 7.69
N GLN A 169 -10.54 9.98 7.76
CA GLN A 169 -10.11 10.73 6.58
C GLN A 169 -8.73 10.26 6.09
N ASP A 170 -8.62 10.15 4.76
CA ASP A 170 -7.37 9.93 4.01
C ASP A 170 -6.68 8.57 4.29
N GLU A 171 -7.41 7.58 4.82
CA GLU A 171 -6.86 6.23 5.09
C GLU A 171 -6.51 5.52 3.78
N LEU A 172 -7.37 5.60 2.74
CA LEU A 172 -7.09 5.06 1.41
C LEU A 172 -5.85 5.70 0.80
N LEU A 173 -5.72 7.02 0.90
CA LEU A 173 -4.56 7.74 0.37
C LEU A 173 -3.27 7.29 1.06
N LYS A 174 -3.25 7.26 2.40
CA LYS A 174 -2.04 6.87 3.14
C LYS A 174 -1.70 5.39 2.94
N ALA A 175 -2.70 4.50 2.94
CA ALA A 175 -2.50 3.08 2.64
C ALA A 175 -1.88 2.88 1.26
N CYS A 176 -2.46 3.48 0.21
CA CYS A 176 -1.94 3.34 -1.15
C CYS A 176 -0.59 4.00 -1.35
N LEU A 177 -0.29 5.11 -0.65
CA LEU A 177 1.06 5.67 -0.61
C LEU A 177 2.04 4.72 0.06
N SER A 178 1.67 4.01 1.14
CA SER A 178 2.55 3.00 1.75
C SER A 178 2.78 1.80 0.82
N ILE A 179 1.70 1.24 0.28
CA ILE A 179 1.74 0.10 -0.67
C ILE A 179 2.56 0.44 -1.92
N SER A 180 2.55 1.70 -2.38
CA SER A 180 3.33 2.10 -3.55
C SER A 180 4.85 2.03 -3.31
N HIS A 181 5.31 2.22 -2.06
CA HIS A 181 6.72 2.01 -1.65
C HIS A 181 7.06 0.54 -1.40
N ALA A 182 6.09 -0.30 -1.03
CA ALA A 182 6.29 -1.72 -0.75
C ALA A 182 6.75 -2.51 -2.00
N ARG A 183 7.75 -3.38 -1.88
CA ARG A 183 8.19 -4.29 -2.96
C ARG A 183 7.42 -5.60 -2.92
N SER A 184 7.09 -6.08 -1.72
CA SER A 184 6.34 -7.32 -1.50
C SER A 184 5.12 -7.08 -0.60
N VAL A 185 3.99 -7.65 -1.00
CA VAL A 185 2.70 -7.49 -0.30
C VAL A 185 2.09 -8.84 0.01
N LEU A 186 1.64 -9.03 1.25
CA LEU A 186 0.85 -10.19 1.67
C LEU A 186 -0.62 -9.79 1.80
N ILE A 187 -1.50 -10.49 1.10
CA ILE A 187 -2.95 -10.25 1.15
C ILE A 187 -3.62 -11.39 1.91
N THR A 188 -4.61 -11.09 2.75
CA THR A 188 -5.48 -12.08 3.37
C THR A 188 -6.94 -11.70 3.15
N THR A 189 -7.76 -12.70 2.88
CA THR A 189 -9.21 -12.55 2.72
C THR A 189 -9.90 -13.85 3.08
N GLY A 190 -11.17 -13.76 3.45
CA GLY A 190 -12.02 -14.92 3.72
C GLY A 190 -12.73 -14.78 5.06
N PHE A 191 -14.05 -14.82 4.98
CA PHE A 191 -14.95 -14.77 6.11
C PHE A 191 -15.91 -15.97 6.05
N PRO A 192 -15.84 -16.93 7.00
CA PRO A 192 -16.73 -18.09 7.02
C PRO A 192 -18.07 -17.77 7.68
N THR A 193 -18.87 -16.91 7.04
CA THR A 193 -20.14 -16.41 7.59
C THR A 193 -21.20 -17.51 7.70
N HIS A 194 -21.18 -18.49 6.79
CA HIS A 194 -22.24 -19.49 6.61
C HIS A 194 -21.81 -20.88 7.08
N PHE A 195 -21.48 -21.02 8.37
CA PHE A 195 -20.93 -22.24 8.99
C PHE A 195 -21.77 -23.53 8.83
N THR A 196 -23.03 -23.44 8.37
CA THR A 196 -23.89 -24.60 8.06
C THR A 196 -23.78 -25.08 6.60
N TYR A 197 -23.04 -24.37 5.76
CA TYR A 197 -22.81 -24.70 4.35
C TYR A 197 -21.34 -25.08 4.12
N ASP A 198 -21.12 -25.80 3.02
CA ASP A 198 -19.80 -26.13 2.50
C ASP A 198 -19.70 -25.67 1.03
N PRO A 199 -18.81 -24.73 0.69
CA PRO A 199 -17.95 -23.96 1.59
C PRO A 199 -18.72 -22.95 2.49
N PRO A 200 -18.23 -22.62 3.70
CA PRO A 200 -18.85 -21.59 4.57
C PRO A 200 -18.48 -20.15 4.19
N GLU A 201 -17.56 -19.96 3.26
CA GLU A 201 -17.07 -18.67 2.75
C GLU A 201 -18.18 -17.80 2.16
N GLU A 202 -18.05 -16.50 2.39
CA GLU A 202 -18.82 -15.49 1.66
C GLU A 202 -18.07 -14.90 0.46
N ASN A 203 -18.82 -14.21 -0.39
CA ASN A 203 -18.33 -13.64 -1.65
C ASN A 203 -17.85 -12.18 -1.54
N ASP A 204 -17.96 -11.56 -0.37
CA ASP A 204 -17.25 -10.32 -0.09
C ASP A 204 -15.81 -10.61 0.39
N GLY A 205 -14.85 -9.85 -0.12
CA GLY A 205 -13.41 -10.04 0.09
C GLY A 205 -12.64 -10.60 -1.10
N PRO A 206 -12.91 -11.83 -1.57
CA PRO A 206 -12.08 -12.47 -2.60
C PRO A 206 -11.98 -11.67 -3.91
N PRO A 207 -13.05 -11.08 -4.46
CA PRO A 207 -12.95 -10.20 -5.61
C PRO A 207 -12.04 -8.98 -5.40
N GLY A 208 -12.18 -8.28 -4.27
CA GLY A 208 -11.32 -7.15 -3.92
C GLY A 208 -9.85 -7.56 -3.76
N ALA A 209 -9.59 -8.69 -3.11
CA ALA A 209 -8.25 -9.25 -2.95
C ALA A 209 -7.58 -9.55 -4.30
N LEU A 210 -8.34 -10.14 -5.24
CA LEU A 210 -7.84 -10.46 -6.58
C LEU A 210 -7.63 -9.20 -7.43
N ALA A 211 -8.44 -8.16 -7.27
CA ALA A 211 -8.23 -6.87 -7.93
C ALA A 211 -6.93 -6.19 -7.44
N ILE A 212 -6.67 -6.22 -6.13
CA ILE A 212 -5.41 -5.74 -5.55
C ILE A 212 -4.23 -6.56 -6.11
N ALA A 213 -4.33 -7.89 -6.09
CA ALA A 213 -3.27 -8.75 -6.62
C ALA A 213 -2.99 -8.50 -8.11
N ALA A 214 -4.03 -8.26 -8.92
CA ALA A 214 -3.90 -7.95 -10.34
C ALA A 214 -3.11 -6.67 -10.59
N ILE A 215 -3.44 -5.56 -9.89
CA ILE A 215 -2.70 -4.30 -10.06
C ILE A 215 -1.27 -4.42 -9.53
N LEU A 216 -1.03 -5.14 -8.43
CA LEU A 216 0.31 -5.34 -7.88
C LEU A 216 1.19 -6.13 -8.86
N GLN A 217 0.65 -7.17 -9.52
CA GLN A 217 1.35 -7.88 -10.59
C GLN A 217 1.68 -6.96 -11.78
N ALA A 218 0.77 -6.06 -12.16
CA ALA A 218 0.99 -5.10 -13.24
C ALA A 218 2.03 -4.02 -12.88
N LEU A 219 2.13 -3.69 -11.59
CA LEU A 219 3.17 -2.83 -11.02
C LEU A 219 4.48 -3.57 -10.73
N GLU A 220 4.59 -4.85 -11.11
CA GLU A 220 5.77 -5.69 -10.92
C GLU A 220 6.20 -5.83 -9.45
N LYS A 221 5.23 -5.79 -8.54
CA LYS A 221 5.42 -6.07 -7.12
C LYS A 221 5.26 -7.57 -6.87
N GLU A 222 5.96 -8.07 -5.86
CA GLU A 222 5.76 -9.42 -5.36
C GLU A 222 4.49 -9.46 -4.51
N VAL A 223 3.63 -10.44 -4.76
CA VAL A 223 2.35 -10.57 -4.07
C VAL A 223 2.13 -12.02 -3.70
N ALA A 224 1.67 -12.27 -2.48
CA ALA A 224 1.20 -13.56 -2.00
C ALA A 224 -0.15 -13.41 -1.31
N ILE A 225 -0.94 -14.49 -1.27
CA ILE A 225 -2.17 -14.56 -0.48
C ILE A 225 -1.95 -15.56 0.65
N VAL A 226 -2.32 -15.19 1.88
CA VAL A 226 -2.46 -16.12 3.01
C VAL A 226 -3.96 -16.34 3.28
N THR A 227 -4.35 -17.58 3.51
CA THR A 227 -5.74 -17.96 3.79
C THR A 227 -5.79 -19.08 4.82
N ASP A 228 -7.00 -19.41 5.28
CA ASP A 228 -7.21 -20.54 6.18
C ASP A 228 -6.80 -21.86 5.50
N GLN A 229 -6.15 -22.74 6.25
CA GLN A 229 -5.74 -24.07 5.83
C GLN A 229 -6.91 -24.87 5.24
N ARG A 230 -8.12 -24.75 5.82
CA ARG A 230 -9.33 -25.40 5.28
C ARG A 230 -9.73 -24.85 3.90
N ALA A 231 -9.45 -23.58 3.64
CA ALA A 231 -9.85 -22.86 2.44
C ALA A 231 -8.79 -22.92 1.33
N MET A 232 -7.62 -23.52 1.58
CA MET A 232 -6.50 -23.60 0.63
C MET A 232 -6.91 -24.20 -0.73
N SER A 233 -7.65 -25.32 -0.71
CA SER A 233 -8.09 -26.02 -1.93
C SER A 233 -9.05 -25.16 -2.77
N LEU A 234 -10.01 -24.51 -2.10
CA LEU A 234 -10.98 -23.63 -2.74
C LEU A 234 -10.30 -22.39 -3.34
N ASN A 235 -9.50 -21.68 -2.54
CA ASN A 235 -8.79 -20.48 -2.98
C ASN A 235 -7.81 -20.77 -4.13
N LYS A 236 -7.14 -21.93 -4.10
CA LYS A 236 -6.27 -22.35 -5.22
C LYS A 236 -7.06 -22.46 -6.53
N LYS A 237 -8.23 -23.09 -6.52
CA LYS A 237 -9.10 -23.19 -7.71
C LYS A 237 -9.55 -21.81 -8.19
N ILE A 238 -9.96 -20.93 -7.27
CA ILE A 238 -10.39 -19.57 -7.60
C ILE A 238 -9.24 -18.78 -8.26
N ILE A 239 -8.02 -18.87 -7.72
CA ILE A 239 -6.84 -18.20 -8.31
C ILE A 239 -6.53 -18.76 -9.70
N GLU A 240 -6.55 -20.09 -9.87
CA GLU A 240 -6.31 -20.73 -11.17
C GLU A 240 -7.34 -20.30 -12.22
N GLU A 241 -8.61 -20.22 -11.85
CA GLU A 241 -9.67 -19.76 -12.74
C GLU A 241 -9.61 -18.26 -13.00
N ALA A 242 -9.24 -17.44 -12.02
CA ALA A 242 -9.02 -16.01 -12.22
C ALA A 242 -7.92 -15.74 -13.27
N VAL A 243 -6.90 -16.60 -13.35
CA VAL A 243 -5.90 -16.55 -14.43
C VAL A 243 -6.52 -16.94 -15.77
N GLN A 244 -7.29 -18.02 -15.83
CA GLN A 244 -7.98 -18.46 -17.06
C GLN A 244 -8.94 -17.40 -17.61
N LEU A 245 -9.59 -16.64 -16.74
CA LEU A 245 -10.52 -15.57 -17.08
C LEU A 245 -9.84 -14.26 -17.46
N GLY A 246 -8.50 -14.16 -17.34
CA GLY A 246 -7.73 -12.95 -17.61
C GLY A 246 -7.90 -11.86 -16.55
N ILE A 247 -8.33 -12.22 -15.34
CA ILE A 247 -8.41 -11.31 -14.19
C ILE A 247 -7.01 -11.14 -13.60
N LEU A 248 -6.31 -12.25 -13.38
CA LEU A 248 -4.90 -12.29 -12.99
C LEU A 248 -4.00 -12.58 -14.18
N LYS A 249 -2.80 -11.99 -14.20
CA LYS A 249 -1.80 -12.26 -15.24
C LYS A 249 -1.11 -13.61 -15.03
N ARG A 250 -0.86 -13.96 -13.77
CA ARG A 250 -0.24 -15.23 -13.35
C ARG A 250 -0.82 -15.69 -12.01
N PRO A 251 -0.73 -16.99 -11.67
CA PRO A 251 -1.14 -17.46 -10.34
C PRO A 251 -0.40 -16.71 -9.24
N VAL A 252 -1.11 -16.39 -8.15
CA VAL A 252 -0.52 -15.77 -6.96
C VAL A 252 -0.12 -16.89 -6.00
N PRO A 253 1.10 -16.87 -5.41
CA PRO A 253 1.47 -17.79 -4.34
C PRO A 253 0.43 -17.80 -3.22
N LEU A 254 -0.07 -18.99 -2.88
CA LEU A 254 -1.05 -19.21 -1.82
C LEU A 254 -0.36 -19.87 -0.64
N LEU A 255 -0.47 -19.25 0.53
CA LEU A 255 0.16 -19.62 1.79
C LEU A 255 -0.92 -19.90 2.83
N SER A 256 -0.57 -20.68 3.85
CA SER A 256 -1.34 -20.81 5.08
C SER A 256 -0.45 -20.50 6.28
N TYR A 257 -1.05 -20.07 7.37
CA TYR A 257 -0.38 -19.79 8.63
C TYR A 257 -1.02 -20.60 9.75
N GLN A 258 -0.18 -21.19 10.59
CA GLN A 258 -0.57 -21.90 11.81
C GLN A 258 0.39 -21.52 12.92
N ARG A 259 -0.13 -21.38 14.14
CA ARG A 259 0.70 -21.19 15.33
C ARG A 259 1.27 -22.54 15.77
N GLU A 260 2.57 -22.71 15.60
CA GLU A 260 3.33 -23.86 16.13
C GLU A 260 4.13 -23.49 17.39
N SER A 261 4.54 -22.23 17.49
CA SER A 261 5.30 -21.66 18.62
C SER A 261 5.02 -20.16 18.76
N ALA A 262 5.55 -19.52 19.80
CA ALA A 262 5.41 -18.08 19.99
C ALA A 262 6.04 -17.25 18.84
N ASP A 263 7.07 -17.80 18.18
CA ASP A 263 7.82 -17.11 17.12
C ASP A 263 7.29 -17.42 15.71
N SER A 264 6.22 -18.23 15.58
CA SER A 264 5.70 -18.67 14.28
C SER A 264 5.36 -17.50 13.35
N ALA A 265 4.75 -16.43 13.87
CA ALA A 265 4.41 -15.25 13.07
C ALA A 265 5.67 -14.52 12.57
N LEU A 266 6.69 -14.38 13.42
CA LEU A 266 7.95 -13.74 13.05
C LEU A 266 8.72 -14.58 12.03
N MET A 267 8.78 -15.91 12.22
CA MET A 267 9.37 -16.84 11.24
C MET A 267 8.61 -16.83 9.91
N PHE A 268 7.30 -16.59 9.93
CA PHE A 268 6.51 -16.45 8.72
C PHE A 268 6.82 -15.15 7.98
N LEU A 269 6.90 -14.03 8.70
CA LEU A 269 7.07 -12.70 8.11
C LEU A 269 8.52 -12.35 7.78
N CYS A 270 9.49 -12.98 8.41
CA CYS A 270 10.90 -12.63 8.31
C CYS A 270 11.78 -13.81 7.93
N GLU A 271 12.86 -13.57 7.20
CA GLU A 271 13.84 -14.61 6.87
C GLU A 271 14.46 -15.20 8.15
N ASN A 272 14.15 -16.47 8.45
CA ASN A 272 14.54 -17.16 9.68
C ASN A 272 14.18 -16.37 10.95
N GLY A 273 13.09 -15.62 10.93
CA GLY A 273 12.64 -14.83 12.07
C GLY A 273 13.47 -13.58 12.37
N ASN A 274 14.33 -13.12 11.45
CA ASN A 274 15.10 -11.89 11.64
C ASN A 274 14.27 -10.63 11.27
N PRO A 275 13.86 -9.77 12.22
CA PRO A 275 13.06 -8.57 11.94
C PRO A 275 13.71 -7.58 10.96
N GLU A 276 15.04 -7.59 10.82
CA GLU A 276 15.75 -6.73 9.86
C GLU A 276 15.61 -7.21 8.40
N ARG A 277 15.05 -8.41 8.19
CA ARG A 277 14.90 -9.05 6.88
C ARG A 277 13.45 -9.51 6.66
N PRO A 278 12.49 -8.57 6.59
CA PRO A 278 11.11 -8.91 6.31
C PRO A 278 10.96 -9.49 4.89
N ARG A 279 10.08 -10.49 4.76
CA ARG A 279 9.66 -11.09 3.49
C ARG A 279 8.59 -10.25 2.79
N PHE A 280 7.81 -9.50 3.57
CA PHE A 280 6.73 -8.63 3.12
C PHE A 280 6.93 -7.24 3.68
N ASP A 281 6.83 -6.23 2.83
CA ASP A 281 6.91 -4.82 3.25
C ASP A 281 5.50 -4.29 3.66
N HIS A 282 4.42 -4.91 3.18
CA HIS A 282 3.05 -4.50 3.52
C HIS A 282 2.07 -5.69 3.62
N LEU A 283 1.18 -5.68 4.61
CA LEU A 283 0.11 -6.66 4.81
C LEU A 283 -1.27 -6.02 4.57
N ILE A 284 -2.16 -6.72 3.86
CA ILE A 284 -3.52 -6.26 3.58
C ILE A 284 -4.52 -7.33 3.99
N ALA A 285 -5.45 -6.99 4.86
CA ALA A 285 -6.63 -7.78 5.19
C ALA A 285 -7.85 -7.16 4.51
N ILE A 286 -8.63 -7.96 3.80
CA ILE A 286 -9.87 -7.52 3.15
C ILE A 286 -10.96 -8.56 3.39
N GLU A 287 -12.01 -8.16 4.09
CA GLU A 287 -13.08 -9.07 4.54
C GLU A 287 -12.51 -10.34 5.18
N ARG A 288 -11.56 -10.14 6.10
CA ARG A 288 -10.96 -11.21 6.87
C ARG A 288 -11.50 -11.12 8.28
N ALA A 289 -12.09 -12.20 8.81
CA ALA A 289 -12.53 -12.27 10.19
C ALA A 289 -11.40 -11.85 11.16
N GLY A 290 -11.72 -10.89 12.05
CA GLY A 290 -10.80 -10.31 13.02
C GLY A 290 -11.04 -10.85 14.43
N MET A 291 -9.96 -11.05 15.19
CA MET A 291 -10.04 -11.49 16.58
C MET A 291 -10.68 -10.40 17.47
N ALA A 292 -11.73 -10.75 18.21
CA ALA A 292 -12.37 -9.89 19.20
C ALA A 292 -11.61 -9.90 20.54
N ALA A 293 -11.99 -9.00 21.45
CA ALA A 293 -11.27 -8.77 22.72
C ALA A 293 -11.22 -9.99 23.67
N ASP A 294 -12.09 -11.00 23.47
CA ASP A 294 -12.11 -12.25 24.24
C ASP A 294 -11.30 -13.37 23.56
N GLY A 295 -10.60 -13.08 22.47
CA GLY A 295 -9.84 -14.04 21.68
C GLY A 295 -10.70 -14.96 20.80
N ASN A 296 -11.99 -14.65 20.60
CA ASN A 296 -12.87 -15.34 19.67
C ASN A 296 -13.07 -14.56 18.37
N TYR A 297 -13.78 -15.18 17.42
CA TYR A 297 -14.11 -14.61 16.12
C TYR A 297 -15.63 -14.66 15.96
N TYR A 298 -16.24 -13.56 15.54
CA TYR A 298 -17.69 -13.45 15.44
C TYR A 298 -18.11 -12.93 14.07
N ASN A 299 -19.15 -13.51 13.49
CA ASN A 299 -19.86 -12.85 12.40
C ASN A 299 -20.76 -11.72 12.94
N ALA A 300 -21.32 -10.89 12.05
CA ALA A 300 -22.19 -9.76 12.42
C ALA A 300 -23.43 -10.16 13.26
N ARG A 301 -23.82 -11.45 13.23
CA ARG A 301 -24.92 -12.02 14.02
C ARG A 301 -24.48 -12.50 15.41
N LYS A 302 -23.24 -12.18 15.85
CA LYS A 302 -22.66 -12.59 17.14
C LYS A 302 -22.47 -14.12 17.26
N VAL A 303 -22.41 -14.83 16.13
CA VAL A 303 -22.11 -16.27 16.13
C VAL A 303 -20.60 -16.47 16.16
N ASN A 304 -20.13 -17.27 17.12
CA ASN A 304 -18.71 -17.60 17.23
C ASN A 304 -18.30 -18.57 16.10
N ILE A 305 -17.33 -18.13 15.29
CA ILE A 305 -16.80 -18.85 14.12
C ILE A 305 -15.33 -19.27 14.31
N LYS A 306 -14.78 -19.19 15.53
CA LYS A 306 -13.36 -19.48 15.83
C LYS A 306 -12.88 -20.83 15.30
N HIS A 307 -13.73 -21.85 15.33
CA HIS A 307 -13.42 -23.19 14.82
C HIS A 307 -13.19 -23.25 13.30
N LEU A 308 -13.47 -22.17 12.57
CA LEU A 308 -13.27 -22.02 11.13
C LEU A 308 -12.16 -21.02 10.79
N VAL A 309 -11.58 -20.32 11.76
CA VAL A 309 -10.68 -19.19 11.49
C VAL A 309 -9.30 -19.52 12.04
N ASP A 310 -8.32 -19.60 11.15
CA ASP A 310 -6.91 -19.68 11.53
C ASP A 310 -6.42 -18.34 12.08
N PRO A 311 -5.44 -18.33 12.99
CA PRO A 311 -5.04 -17.13 13.73
C PRO A 311 -4.13 -16.20 12.91
N ILE A 312 -4.54 -15.85 11.69
CA ILE A 312 -3.81 -14.97 10.76
C ILE A 312 -3.63 -13.56 11.35
N ASP A 313 -4.48 -13.13 12.29
CA ASP A 313 -4.32 -11.86 13.01
C ASP A 313 -2.97 -11.76 13.74
N GLU A 314 -2.36 -12.89 14.11
CA GLU A 314 -1.03 -12.91 14.73
C GLU A 314 0.05 -12.36 13.80
N LEU A 315 -0.13 -12.48 12.48
CA LEU A 315 0.76 -11.85 11.51
C LEU A 315 0.65 -10.32 11.58
N PHE A 316 -0.54 -9.78 11.80
CA PHE A 316 -0.75 -8.34 11.93
C PHE A 316 -0.17 -7.81 13.25
N LEU A 317 -0.36 -8.54 14.34
CA LEU A 317 0.25 -8.22 15.63
C LEU A 317 1.78 -8.26 15.57
N ALA A 318 2.35 -9.28 14.92
CA ALA A 318 3.79 -9.38 14.74
C ALA A 318 4.34 -8.25 13.84
N ALA A 319 3.63 -7.90 12.77
CA ALA A 319 4.02 -6.81 11.87
C ALA A 319 4.24 -5.47 12.58
N GLN A 320 3.44 -5.15 13.61
CA GLN A 320 3.61 -3.94 14.42
C GLN A 320 4.96 -3.85 15.14
N THR A 321 5.66 -4.98 15.30
CA THR A 321 6.97 -5.06 15.96
C THR A 321 8.14 -5.16 14.97
N ILE A 322 7.86 -5.22 13.66
CA ILE A 322 8.87 -5.37 12.61
C ILE A 322 9.03 -4.02 11.91
N PRO A 323 10.15 -3.31 12.09
CA PRO A 323 10.36 -2.00 11.49
C PRO A 323 10.19 -2.05 9.96
N GLY A 324 9.39 -1.13 9.43
CA GLY A 324 9.17 -1.00 7.99
C GLY A 324 8.12 -1.91 7.39
N VAL A 325 7.48 -2.78 8.18
CA VAL A 325 6.31 -3.54 7.74
C VAL A 325 5.05 -2.78 8.17
N THR A 326 4.21 -2.40 7.19
CA THR A 326 2.93 -1.73 7.48
C THR A 326 1.73 -2.61 7.16
N THR A 327 0.58 -2.30 7.76
CA THR A 327 -0.64 -3.10 7.69
C THR A 327 -1.83 -2.27 7.22
N THR A 328 -2.74 -2.89 6.47
CA THR A 328 -4.01 -2.29 6.05
C THR A 328 -5.15 -3.25 6.29
N GLY A 329 -6.19 -2.82 6.99
CA GLY A 329 -7.47 -3.52 7.07
C GLY A 329 -8.52 -2.85 6.18
N VAL A 330 -9.33 -3.66 5.51
CA VAL A 330 -10.51 -3.25 4.74
C VAL A 330 -11.69 -4.04 5.29
N GLY A 331 -12.71 -3.33 5.76
CA GLY A 331 -13.89 -3.94 6.38
C GLY A 331 -15.14 -3.08 6.21
N ASP A 332 -16.29 -3.68 6.48
CA ASP A 332 -17.62 -3.09 6.28
C ASP A 332 -18.60 -3.35 7.45
N GLY A 333 -18.14 -4.03 8.50
CA GLY A 333 -18.91 -4.41 9.68
C GLY A 333 -18.19 -4.15 11.01
N GLY A 334 -16.87 -3.96 11.02
CA GLY A 334 -16.07 -3.69 12.22
C GLY A 334 -15.57 -4.93 12.97
N ASN A 335 -15.91 -6.12 12.52
CA ASN A 335 -15.45 -7.42 13.01
C ASN A 335 -14.35 -8.04 12.14
N GLU A 336 -13.83 -7.28 11.18
CA GLU A 336 -12.76 -7.65 10.28
C GLU A 336 -11.38 -7.24 10.82
N LEU A 337 -10.37 -8.01 10.44
CA LEU A 337 -8.98 -7.78 10.81
C LEU A 337 -8.51 -6.39 10.34
N GLY A 338 -7.99 -5.62 11.30
CA GLY A 338 -7.54 -4.25 11.10
C GLY A 338 -8.57 -3.19 11.52
N MET A 339 -9.83 -3.58 11.78
CA MET A 339 -10.87 -2.66 12.28
C MET A 339 -10.70 -2.28 13.76
N GLY A 340 -9.73 -2.85 14.47
CA GLY A 340 -9.41 -2.47 15.85
C GLY A 340 -9.16 -0.96 16.02
N LYS A 341 -8.58 -0.31 14.99
CA LYS A 341 -8.32 1.14 14.96
C LYS A 341 -9.59 2.01 15.06
N VAL A 342 -10.76 1.43 14.78
CA VAL A 342 -12.08 2.08 14.88
C VAL A 342 -13.00 1.36 15.87
N LYS A 343 -12.46 0.48 16.72
CA LYS A 343 -13.19 -0.38 17.68
C LYS A 343 -14.20 0.37 18.54
N ASP A 344 -13.84 1.54 19.05
CA ASP A 344 -14.75 2.34 19.89
C ASP A 344 -15.97 2.83 19.11
N ALA A 345 -15.79 3.21 17.84
CA ALA A 345 -16.89 3.57 16.96
C ALA A 345 -17.74 2.33 16.61
N VAL A 346 -17.12 1.17 16.38
CA VAL A 346 -17.82 -0.10 16.15
C VAL A 346 -18.72 -0.44 17.33
N LYS A 347 -18.19 -0.42 18.55
CA LYS A 347 -18.95 -0.68 19.78
C LYS A 347 -20.17 0.22 19.96
N LYS A 348 -20.06 1.47 19.52
CA LYS A 348 -21.08 2.49 19.71
C LYS A 348 -22.16 2.49 18.62
N HIS A 349 -21.76 2.21 17.38
CA HIS A 349 -22.59 2.47 16.21
C HIS A 349 -23.01 1.21 15.46
N ILE A 350 -22.28 0.10 15.59
CA ILE A 350 -22.59 -1.15 14.91
C ILE A 350 -23.39 -2.08 15.83
N LYS A 351 -24.41 -2.71 15.27
CA LYS A 351 -25.21 -3.72 15.97
C LYS A 351 -24.33 -4.88 16.46
N ASN A 352 -24.46 -5.23 17.74
CA ASN A 352 -23.61 -6.22 18.44
C ASN A 352 -22.12 -5.83 18.55
N GLY A 353 -21.77 -4.56 18.26
CA GLY A 353 -20.38 -4.08 18.28
C GLY A 353 -19.68 -4.25 19.62
N ASP A 354 -20.43 -4.32 20.73
CA ASP A 354 -19.92 -4.62 22.07
C ASP A 354 -19.20 -5.98 22.16
N VAL A 355 -19.56 -6.94 21.29
CA VAL A 355 -18.98 -8.28 21.24
C VAL A 355 -18.17 -8.52 19.97
N ILE A 356 -18.67 -8.10 18.81
CA ILE A 356 -18.07 -8.50 17.53
C ILE A 356 -16.86 -7.65 17.16
N ALA A 357 -16.68 -6.47 17.78
CA ALA A 357 -15.63 -5.55 17.37
C ALA A 357 -14.25 -6.21 17.42
N CYS A 358 -13.56 -6.14 16.28
CA CYS A 358 -12.18 -6.58 16.16
C CYS A 358 -11.29 -5.81 17.15
N ASP A 359 -10.35 -6.52 17.76
CA ASP A 359 -9.37 -5.96 18.70
C ASP A 359 -8.03 -5.66 18.03
N VAL A 360 -7.78 -6.24 16.86
CA VAL A 360 -6.51 -6.12 16.14
C VAL A 360 -6.53 -4.92 15.21
N GLU A 361 -5.68 -3.94 15.50
CA GLU A 361 -5.53 -2.72 14.72
C GLU A 361 -4.58 -2.90 13.54
N ALA A 362 -4.87 -2.23 12.43
CA ALA A 362 -3.94 -2.03 11.32
C ALA A 362 -3.45 -0.57 11.30
N ASP A 363 -2.30 -0.32 10.68
CA ASP A 363 -1.76 1.05 10.50
C ASP A 363 -2.72 1.91 9.69
N PHE A 364 -3.40 1.29 8.71
CA PHE A 364 -4.45 1.91 7.92
C PHE A 364 -5.73 1.09 7.97
N THR A 365 -6.88 1.75 8.12
CA THR A 365 -8.19 1.09 8.19
C THR A 365 -9.14 1.75 7.21
N LEU A 366 -9.44 1.06 6.11
CA LEU A 366 -10.39 1.49 5.11
C LEU A 366 -11.75 0.90 5.44
N VAL A 367 -12.74 1.79 5.51
CA VAL A 367 -14.14 1.42 5.68
C VAL A 367 -14.83 1.55 4.34
N ALA A 368 -15.53 0.50 3.92
CA ALA A 368 -16.30 0.48 2.68
C ALA A 368 -17.70 -0.07 2.94
N GLY A 369 -18.69 0.27 2.11
CA GLY A 369 -20.04 -0.33 2.18
C GLY A 369 -20.08 -1.80 1.82
N VAL A 370 -19.06 -2.25 1.08
CA VAL A 370 -18.76 -3.62 0.68
C VAL A 370 -17.24 -3.70 0.58
N SER A 371 -16.59 -4.64 1.24
CA SER A 371 -15.13 -4.73 1.31
C SER A 371 -14.47 -4.86 -0.07
N ASN A 372 -15.11 -5.57 -1.00
CA ASN A 372 -14.71 -5.67 -2.40
C ASN A 372 -14.51 -4.30 -3.05
N TRP A 373 -15.38 -3.32 -2.74
CA TRP A 373 -15.24 -1.96 -3.26
C TRP A 373 -13.98 -1.27 -2.72
N GLY A 374 -13.63 -1.50 -1.46
CA GLY A 374 -12.36 -1.07 -0.89
C GLY A 374 -11.17 -1.63 -1.66
N GLY A 375 -11.21 -2.91 -2.03
CA GLY A 375 -10.20 -3.53 -2.89
C GLY A 375 -10.11 -2.88 -4.28
N TYR A 376 -11.24 -2.54 -4.89
CA TYR A 376 -11.30 -1.83 -6.18
C TYR A 376 -10.72 -0.43 -6.08
N ALA A 377 -11.06 0.30 -5.02
CA ALA A 377 -10.51 1.64 -4.77
C ALA A 377 -9.01 1.62 -4.53
N ILE A 378 -8.47 0.62 -3.82
CA ILE A 378 -7.02 0.42 -3.69
C ILE A 378 -6.39 0.22 -5.08
N ALA A 379 -7.00 -0.61 -5.94
CA ALA A 379 -6.49 -0.83 -7.28
C ALA A 379 -6.49 0.45 -8.14
N CYS A 380 -7.58 1.21 -8.14
CA CYS A 380 -7.69 2.48 -8.84
C CYS A 380 -6.71 3.54 -8.28
N ALA A 381 -6.58 3.62 -6.95
CA ALA A 381 -5.66 4.55 -6.29
C ALA A 381 -4.19 4.25 -6.63
N LEU A 382 -3.78 2.98 -6.64
CA LEU A 382 -2.43 2.58 -7.07
C LEU A 382 -2.17 2.92 -8.53
N TYR A 383 -3.15 2.79 -9.42
CA TYR A 383 -3.05 3.26 -10.80
C TYR A 383 -2.89 4.80 -10.88
N ILE A 384 -3.72 5.56 -10.15
CA ILE A 384 -3.63 7.02 -10.07
C ILE A 384 -2.23 7.45 -9.62
N LEU A 385 -1.72 6.87 -8.52
CA LEU A 385 -0.39 7.14 -7.99
C LEU A 385 0.71 6.81 -9.01
N SER A 386 0.58 5.69 -9.72
CA SER A 386 1.57 5.26 -10.72
C SER A 386 1.64 6.17 -11.93
N THR A 387 0.55 6.89 -12.23
CA THR A 387 0.47 7.88 -13.32
C THR A 387 0.73 9.32 -12.87
N CYS A 388 0.81 9.58 -11.55
CA CYS A 388 1.18 10.88 -10.99
C CYS A 388 2.69 11.12 -11.16
N GLU A 389 3.09 12.17 -11.89
CA GLU A 389 4.50 12.46 -12.18
C GLU A 389 5.30 12.75 -10.89
N ILE A 390 4.73 13.54 -9.98
CA ILE A 390 5.33 13.90 -8.69
C ILE A 390 5.63 12.64 -7.88
N HIS A 391 4.63 11.77 -7.72
CA HIS A 391 4.77 10.54 -6.95
C HIS A 391 5.71 9.54 -7.62
N ASN A 392 5.55 9.32 -8.93
CA ASN A 392 6.40 8.42 -9.70
C ASN A 392 7.88 8.82 -9.62
N ARG A 393 8.19 10.12 -9.74
CA ARG A 393 9.56 10.63 -9.58
C ARG A 393 10.09 10.35 -8.18
N TYR A 394 9.28 10.56 -7.15
CA TYR A 394 9.69 10.34 -5.76
C TYR A 394 9.96 8.87 -5.45
N LEU A 395 9.08 7.95 -5.89
CA LEU A 395 9.28 6.51 -5.74
C LEU A 395 10.59 6.04 -6.38
N ARG A 396 10.91 6.54 -7.57
CA ARG A 396 12.19 6.24 -8.25
C ARG A 396 13.39 6.97 -7.65
N LYS A 397 13.22 7.76 -6.59
CA LYS A 397 14.26 8.61 -6.00
C LYS A 397 14.91 9.54 -7.04
N ALA A 398 14.11 10.00 -8.01
CA ALA A 398 14.52 10.77 -9.19
C ALA A 398 15.55 10.08 -10.12
N VAL A 399 15.74 8.76 -10.00
CA VAL A 399 16.67 7.98 -10.83
C VAL A 399 15.95 7.33 -12.00
N GLY A 400 16.58 7.35 -13.18
CA GLY A 400 16.06 6.72 -14.39
C GLY A 400 14.88 7.47 -15.01
N PHE A 401 14.08 6.76 -15.81
CA PHE A 401 13.03 7.37 -16.64
C PHE A 401 11.61 7.00 -16.16
N PRO A 402 10.60 7.85 -16.41
CA PRO A 402 9.20 7.50 -16.16
C PRO A 402 8.77 6.24 -16.92
N GLN A 403 8.02 5.35 -16.28
CA GLN A 403 7.57 4.08 -16.87
C GLN A 403 6.25 4.21 -17.65
N LEU A 404 6.06 5.29 -18.41
CA LEU A 404 4.78 5.59 -19.09
C LEU A 404 4.37 4.51 -20.11
N SER A 405 5.32 3.75 -20.65
CA SER A 405 5.06 2.62 -21.55
C SER A 405 4.24 1.50 -20.90
N LYS A 406 4.24 1.39 -19.56
CA LYS A 406 3.51 0.37 -18.82
C LYS A 406 2.06 0.75 -18.51
N LYS A 407 1.64 1.99 -18.81
CA LYS A 407 0.31 2.51 -18.48
C LYS A 407 -0.83 1.61 -18.96
N MET A 408 -0.74 1.06 -20.17
CA MET A 408 -1.76 0.15 -20.71
C MET A 408 -1.87 -1.16 -19.93
N ALA A 409 -0.75 -1.68 -19.42
CA ALA A 409 -0.76 -2.89 -18.59
C ALA A 409 -1.36 -2.63 -17.21
N TRP A 410 -1.14 -1.45 -16.63
CA TRP A 410 -1.78 -1.06 -15.37
C TRP A 410 -3.29 -0.85 -15.56
N LEU A 411 -3.69 -0.17 -16.65
CA LEU A 411 -5.08 0.05 -16.98
C LEU A 411 -5.82 -1.27 -17.22
N SER A 412 -5.20 -2.22 -17.92
CA SER A 412 -5.81 -3.54 -18.16
C SER A 412 -5.89 -4.41 -16.91
N ALA A 413 -5.17 -4.07 -15.83
CA ALA A 413 -5.23 -4.79 -14.55
C ALA A 413 -6.33 -4.29 -13.62
N LEU A 414 -6.88 -3.09 -13.86
CA LEU A 414 -7.99 -2.56 -13.08
C LEU A 414 -9.23 -3.48 -13.11
N PRO A 415 -10.09 -3.41 -12.06
CA PRO A 415 -11.37 -4.08 -12.08
C PRO A 415 -12.21 -3.59 -13.27
N SER A 416 -13.19 -4.40 -13.69
CA SER A 416 -14.19 -4.00 -14.67
C SER A 416 -15.46 -4.80 -14.44
N VAL A 417 -16.61 -4.27 -14.87
CA VAL A 417 -17.89 -4.97 -14.72
C VAL A 417 -17.83 -6.38 -15.31
N THR A 418 -17.20 -6.54 -16.49
CA THR A 418 -17.05 -7.85 -17.13
C THR A 418 -16.15 -8.82 -16.36
N LYS A 419 -15.04 -8.33 -15.79
CA LYS A 419 -14.16 -9.18 -14.97
C LYS A 419 -14.87 -9.63 -13.71
N GLU A 420 -15.56 -8.70 -13.06
CA GLU A 420 -16.28 -8.95 -11.82
C GLU A 420 -17.44 -9.93 -12.04
N GLU A 421 -18.20 -9.75 -13.11
CA GLU A 421 -19.30 -10.65 -13.45
C GLU A 421 -18.79 -12.09 -13.63
N LYS A 422 -17.66 -12.28 -14.32
CA LYS A 422 -17.03 -13.60 -14.51
C LYS A 422 -16.53 -14.20 -13.19
N LEU A 423 -15.96 -13.36 -12.33
CA LEU A 423 -15.44 -13.79 -11.03
C LEU A 423 -16.58 -14.19 -10.10
N LEU A 424 -17.62 -13.37 -9.95
CA LEU A 424 -18.76 -13.66 -9.11
C LEU A 424 -19.48 -14.93 -9.57
N LYS A 425 -19.67 -15.13 -10.88
CA LYS A 425 -20.18 -16.41 -11.43
C LYS A 425 -19.32 -17.61 -11.05
N THR A 426 -18.01 -17.42 -10.96
CA THR A 426 -17.06 -18.46 -10.53
C THR A 426 -17.21 -18.76 -9.04
N LEU A 427 -17.31 -17.73 -8.19
CA LEU A 427 -17.55 -17.89 -6.75
C LEU A 427 -18.87 -18.63 -6.50
N VAL A 428 -19.96 -18.22 -7.15
CA VAL A 428 -21.27 -18.88 -7.08
C VAL A 428 -21.19 -20.35 -7.51
N ARG A 429 -20.48 -20.66 -8.60
CA ARG A 429 -20.30 -22.04 -9.08
C ARG A 429 -19.51 -22.92 -8.10
N HIS A 430 -18.57 -22.33 -7.36
CA HIS A 430 -17.85 -23.00 -6.27
C HIS A 430 -18.63 -23.03 -4.95
N GLY A 431 -19.88 -22.55 -4.94
CA GLY A 431 -20.73 -22.56 -3.76
C GLY A 431 -20.44 -21.44 -2.76
N ILE A 432 -19.72 -20.39 -3.14
CA ILE A 432 -19.50 -19.24 -2.26
C ILE A 432 -20.73 -18.33 -2.32
N ARG A 433 -21.22 -17.90 -1.14
CA ARG A 433 -22.53 -17.28 -0.97
C ARG A 433 -22.46 -15.81 -0.60
N SER A 434 -23.56 -15.10 -0.80
CA SER A 434 -23.78 -13.75 -0.26
C SER A 434 -23.73 -13.75 1.26
N GLY A 435 -22.86 -12.95 1.89
CA GLY A 435 -22.66 -12.91 3.35
C GLY A 435 -23.94 -12.63 4.14
N LYS A 436 -24.77 -11.74 3.60
CA LYS A 436 -26.04 -11.33 4.23
C LYS A 436 -27.18 -12.34 4.06
N THR A 437 -27.39 -12.89 2.87
CA THR A 437 -28.60 -13.67 2.53
C THR A 437 -28.37 -15.19 2.45
N ALA A 438 -27.10 -15.63 2.40
CA ALA A 438 -26.70 -17.00 2.08
C ALA A 438 -27.11 -17.48 0.67
N SER A 439 -27.51 -16.57 -0.22
CA SER A 439 -27.93 -16.91 -1.58
C SER A 439 -26.73 -17.30 -2.47
N LEU A 440 -27.01 -18.11 -3.50
CA LEU A 440 -26.12 -18.39 -4.63
C LEU A 440 -26.58 -17.60 -5.87
N GLU A 441 -26.96 -16.34 -5.67
CA GLU A 441 -27.40 -15.45 -6.74
C GLU A 441 -26.28 -14.46 -7.11
N MET A 442 -26.48 -13.72 -8.20
CA MET A 442 -25.56 -12.66 -8.62
C MET A 442 -25.73 -11.43 -7.72
N GLU A 443 -25.29 -11.55 -6.47
CA GLU A 443 -25.28 -10.50 -5.45
C GLU A 443 -24.10 -10.68 -4.50
N VAL A 444 -23.69 -9.61 -3.83
CA VAL A 444 -22.74 -9.64 -2.71
C VAL A 444 -23.42 -8.89 -1.57
N ASP A 445 -23.42 -9.46 -0.37
CA ASP A 445 -24.02 -8.82 0.81
C ASP A 445 -25.49 -8.42 0.71
N GLY A 446 -26.24 -9.19 -0.06
CA GLY A 446 -27.66 -8.95 -0.32
C GLY A 446 -27.91 -7.75 -1.25
N LEU A 447 -26.88 -7.29 -1.95
CA LEU A 447 -26.95 -6.22 -2.94
C LEU A 447 -26.79 -6.81 -4.35
N PRO A 448 -27.72 -6.53 -5.28
CA PRO A 448 -27.70 -7.14 -6.61
C PRO A 448 -26.52 -6.65 -7.45
N PHE A 449 -25.87 -7.58 -8.15
CA PHE A 449 -24.69 -7.29 -8.97
C PHE A 449 -24.97 -6.21 -10.03
N TYR A 450 -25.97 -6.42 -10.89
CA TYR A 450 -26.21 -5.57 -12.06
C TYR A 450 -26.76 -4.18 -11.75
N ASN A 451 -27.37 -3.97 -10.58
CA ASN A 451 -27.99 -2.70 -10.19
C ASN A 451 -27.20 -1.96 -9.10
N THR A 452 -26.16 -2.57 -8.55
CA THR A 452 -25.40 -1.98 -7.44
C THR A 452 -23.90 -2.10 -7.65
N HIS A 453 -23.36 -3.32 -7.73
CA HIS A 453 -21.90 -3.51 -7.83
C HIS A 453 -21.35 -3.07 -9.20
N SER A 454 -22.05 -3.36 -10.30
CA SER A 454 -21.66 -2.90 -11.64
C SER A 454 -21.57 -1.37 -11.72
N LEU A 455 -22.59 -0.67 -11.21
CA LEU A 455 -22.64 0.79 -11.17
C LEU A 455 -21.55 1.37 -10.28
N MET A 456 -21.22 0.70 -9.16
CA MET A 456 -20.10 1.13 -8.31
C MET A 456 -18.77 1.00 -9.07
N ILE A 457 -18.53 -0.14 -9.74
CA ILE A 457 -17.31 -0.34 -10.53
C ILE A 457 -17.19 0.72 -11.63
N GLU A 458 -18.28 1.04 -12.33
CA GLU A 458 -18.30 2.10 -13.34
C GLU A 458 -17.99 3.49 -12.77
N LYS A 459 -18.40 3.78 -11.52
CA LYS A 459 -18.08 5.06 -10.86
C LYS A 459 -16.63 5.16 -10.39
N LEU A 460 -16.01 4.03 -10.06
CA LEU A 460 -14.62 3.97 -9.58
C LEU A 460 -13.58 4.06 -10.71
N LEU A 461 -13.97 3.75 -11.95
CA LEU A 461 -13.15 3.79 -13.16
C LEU A 461 -13.31 5.11 -13.91
#